data_AF-A0A960H6B7-F1
#
_entry.id   AF-A0A960H6B7-F1
#
_cell.length_a   1.000
_cell.length_b   1.000
_cell.length_c   1.000
_cell.angle_alpha   90.00
_cell.angle_beta   90.00
_cell.angle_gamma   90.00
#
_symmetry.space_group_name_H-M   'P 1'
#
loop_
_entity.id
_entity.type
_entity.pdbx_description
1 polymer ?
#
loop_
_entity_poly.entity_id
_entity_poly.type
_entity_poly.pdbx_seq_one_letter_code
_entity_poly.pdbx_strand_id
1 'polypeptide(L)'
;DFVEQPCATLPELAEVRRRVDVRIAVDESIRDAPDPFGLALAEAADVAVLTVNALGGVRRALRMAENCALPCVVSAEPDSSVGLAGGLALAGALPELAGACGLGTAAVLVGDLVSPWRSLIPVDGHLPVAPMPPGPDRDQLAAFAVRDDERVGRWRERLRS
;
A
#
# COMPACT_ATOMS: atom_id res chain seq x y z
N ASP A 1 -14.04 13.41 0.60
CA ASP A 1 -12.78 12.70 0.92
C ASP A 1 -12.89 12.02 2.28
N PHE A 2 -11.79 11.57 2.89
CA PHE A 2 -11.74 11.01 4.26
C PHE A 2 -10.52 11.55 5.05
N VAL A 3 -10.52 11.40 6.38
CA VAL A 3 -9.34 11.60 7.24
C VAL A 3 -8.80 10.23 7.61
N GLU A 4 -7.53 9.99 7.29
CA GLU A 4 -6.83 8.74 7.55
C GLU A 4 -6.25 8.72 8.96
N GLN A 5 -6.60 7.67 9.71
CA GLN A 5 -6.04 7.33 11.03
C GLN A 5 -5.77 8.54 11.95
N PRO A 6 -6.78 9.35 12.31
CA PRO A 6 -6.58 10.52 13.18
C PRO A 6 -6.14 10.17 14.62
N CYS A 7 -6.23 8.91 15.02
CA CYS A 7 -5.86 8.42 16.35
C CYS A 7 -5.18 7.04 16.27
N ALA A 8 -4.41 6.69 17.30
CA ALA A 8 -3.60 5.48 17.29
C ALA A 8 -4.44 4.19 17.41
N THR A 9 -5.58 4.24 18.10
CA THR A 9 -6.36 3.04 18.43
C THR A 9 -7.78 3.07 17.87
N LEU A 10 -8.33 1.88 17.58
CA LEU A 10 -9.72 1.74 17.09
C LEU A 10 -10.78 2.39 18.01
N PRO A 11 -10.70 2.29 19.36
CA PRO A 11 -11.65 2.98 20.23
C PRO A 11 -11.62 4.51 20.09
N GLU A 12 -10.43 5.10 19.95
CA GLU A 12 -10.27 6.54 19.73
C GLU A 12 -10.80 6.94 18.35
N LEU A 13 -10.53 6.15 17.31
CA LEU A 13 -11.12 6.37 15.98
C LEU A 13 -12.65 6.38 16.04
N ALA A 14 -13.24 5.42 16.76
CA ALA A 14 -14.69 5.36 16.94
C ALA A 14 -15.24 6.58 17.71
N GLU A 15 -14.50 7.11 18.69
CA GLU A 15 -14.86 8.33 19.39
C GLU A 15 -14.83 9.56 18.48
N VAL A 16 -13.79 9.71 17.67
CA VAL A 16 -13.69 10.79 16.68
C VAL A 16 -14.82 10.67 15.66
N ARG A 17 -15.02 9.49 15.07
CA ARG A 17 -16.04 9.23 14.05
C ARG A 17 -17.45 9.59 14.52
N ARG A 18 -17.78 9.37 15.80
CA ARG A 18 -19.09 9.76 16.36
C ARG A 18 -19.30 11.28 16.51
N ARG A 19 -18.24 12.08 16.42
CA ARG A 19 -18.24 13.53 16.68
C ARG A 19 -18.08 14.37 15.42
N VAL A 20 -17.84 13.76 14.27
CA VAL A 20 -17.57 14.47 13.01
C VAL A 20 -18.40 13.90 11.88
N ASP A 21 -18.77 14.74 10.92
CA ASP A 21 -19.48 14.32 9.70
C ASP A 21 -18.52 13.88 8.58
N VAL A 22 -17.20 14.00 8.80
CA VAL A 22 -16.17 13.61 7.83
C VAL A 22 -15.87 12.11 7.97
N ARG A 23 -15.82 11.40 6.84
CA ARG A 23 -15.48 9.97 6.82
C ARG A 23 -14.10 9.72 7.43
N ILE A 24 -13.99 8.66 8.22
CA ILE A 24 -12.73 8.20 8.82
C ILE A 24 -12.23 6.96 8.09
N ALA A 25 -10.95 6.97 7.68
CA ALA A 25 -10.28 5.80 7.15
C ALA A 25 -9.34 5.18 8.21
N VAL A 26 -9.23 3.85 8.19
CA VAL A 26 -8.31 3.10 9.05
C VAL A 26 -7.16 2.53 8.22
N ASP A 27 -5.91 2.81 8.61
CA ASP A 27 -4.69 2.32 7.95
C ASP A 27 -3.77 1.63 8.97
N GLU A 28 -3.07 2.38 9.82
CA GLU A 28 -2.05 1.85 10.73
C GLU A 28 -2.61 0.79 11.69
N SER A 29 -3.87 0.94 12.13
CA SER A 29 -4.53 -0.09 12.94
C SER A 29 -4.77 -1.40 12.20
N ILE A 30 -4.81 -1.40 10.86
CA ILE A 30 -4.77 -2.63 10.04
C ILE A 30 -3.32 -3.03 9.80
N ARG A 31 -2.49 -2.11 9.29
CA ARG A 31 -1.12 -2.34 8.81
C ARG A 31 -0.23 -2.97 9.88
N ASP A 32 -0.35 -2.47 11.11
CA ASP A 32 0.55 -2.80 12.22
C ASP A 32 -0.07 -3.83 13.19
N ALA A 33 -1.28 -4.32 12.89
CA ALA A 33 -1.96 -5.30 13.72
C ALA A 33 -1.24 -6.67 13.68
N PRO A 34 -1.04 -7.33 14.84
CA PRO A 34 -0.56 -8.72 14.88
C PRO A 34 -1.49 -9.69 14.15
N ASP A 35 -2.81 -9.43 14.19
CA ASP A 35 -3.84 -10.16 13.45
C ASP A 35 -4.84 -9.17 12.82
N PRO A 36 -4.59 -8.70 11.58
CA PRO A 36 -5.48 -7.75 10.91
C PRO A 36 -6.85 -8.36 10.54
N PHE A 37 -6.96 -9.69 10.45
CA PHE A 37 -8.22 -10.35 10.05
C PHE A 37 -9.21 -10.50 11.21
N GLY A 38 -8.75 -10.35 12.45
CA GLY A 38 -9.59 -10.37 13.64
C GLY A 38 -10.19 -9.01 14.04
N LEU A 39 -9.93 -7.95 13.29
CA LEU A 39 -10.32 -6.58 13.67
C LEU A 39 -11.80 -6.30 13.40
N ALA A 40 -12.49 -5.72 14.38
CA ALA A 40 -13.83 -5.17 14.23
C ALA A 40 -13.77 -3.69 13.85
N LEU A 41 -13.87 -3.40 12.54
CA LEU A 41 -13.62 -2.05 12.01
C LEU A 41 -14.87 -1.19 11.83
N ALA A 42 -16.06 -1.80 11.73
CA ALA A 42 -17.30 -1.12 11.34
C ALA A 42 -17.71 0.06 12.25
N GLU A 43 -17.36 0.01 13.54
CA GLU A 43 -17.64 1.11 14.47
C GLU A 43 -16.59 2.23 14.40
N ALA A 44 -15.36 1.89 13.99
CA ALA A 44 -14.20 2.76 14.04
C ALA A 44 -13.97 3.55 12.75
N ALA A 45 -14.38 3.01 11.59
CA ALA A 45 -14.06 3.59 10.30
C ALA A 45 -15.17 3.40 9.25
N ASP A 46 -15.14 4.27 8.24
CA ASP A 46 -15.98 4.25 7.05
C ASP A 46 -15.25 3.68 5.83
N VAL A 47 -13.91 3.69 5.84
CA VAL A 47 -13.04 3.24 4.74
C VAL A 47 -11.87 2.44 5.32
N ALA A 48 -11.49 1.36 4.65
CA ALA A 48 -10.26 0.62 4.96
C ALA A 48 -9.15 0.98 3.95
N VAL A 49 -7.98 1.37 4.46
CA VAL A 49 -6.77 1.54 3.64
C VAL A 49 -6.02 0.21 3.61
N LEU A 50 -5.72 -0.26 2.41
CA LEU A 50 -5.07 -1.56 2.19
C LEU A 50 -3.66 -1.35 1.63
N THR A 51 -2.67 -1.76 2.41
CA THR A 51 -1.25 -1.74 2.02
C THR A 51 -0.75 -3.16 1.77
N VAL A 52 -0.46 -3.48 0.51
CA VAL A 52 -0.19 -4.87 0.06
C VAL A 52 0.99 -5.52 0.77
N ASN A 53 2.10 -4.79 0.94
CA ASN A 53 3.31 -5.32 1.55
C ASN A 53 3.10 -5.66 3.03
N ALA A 54 2.37 -4.81 3.76
CA ALA A 54 2.04 -5.05 5.17
C ALA A 54 1.07 -6.23 5.35
N LEU A 55 0.10 -6.39 4.45
CA LEU A 55 -0.87 -7.48 4.50
C LEU A 55 -0.30 -8.83 4.00
N GLY A 56 0.94 -8.85 3.52
CA GLY A 56 1.61 -10.07 3.04
C GLY A 56 1.20 -10.49 1.62
N GLY A 57 0.82 -9.54 0.78
CA GLY A 57 0.59 -9.75 -0.65
C GLY A 57 -0.88 -9.64 -1.10
N VAL A 58 -1.07 -9.53 -2.41
CA VAL A 58 -2.36 -9.17 -3.05
C VAL A 58 -3.51 -10.08 -2.62
N ARG A 59 -3.31 -11.40 -2.61
CA ARG A 59 -4.38 -12.35 -2.23
C ARG A 59 -4.82 -12.20 -0.77
N ARG A 60 -3.88 -11.88 0.13
CA ARG A 60 -4.19 -11.65 1.54
C ARG A 60 -4.91 -10.33 1.72
N ALA A 61 -4.50 -9.30 0.98
CA ALA A 61 -5.18 -8.02 0.97
C ALA A 61 -6.62 -8.11 0.41
N LEU A 62 -6.85 -8.91 -0.63
CA LEU A 62 -8.22 -9.20 -1.13
C LEU A 62 -9.08 -9.87 -0.06
N ARG A 63 -8.55 -10.86 0.67
CA ARG A 63 -9.27 -11.46 1.80
C ARG A 63 -9.56 -10.45 2.92
N MET A 64 -8.67 -9.50 3.15
CA MET A 64 -8.91 -8.42 4.13
C MET A 64 -10.05 -7.51 3.66
N ALA A 65 -10.08 -7.14 2.37
CA ALA A 65 -11.16 -6.36 1.78
C ALA A 65 -12.52 -7.08 1.93
N GLU A 66 -12.57 -8.38 1.65
CA GLU A 66 -13.77 -9.21 1.83
C GLU A 66 -14.20 -9.28 3.30
N ASN A 67 -13.26 -9.44 4.23
CA ASN A 67 -13.53 -9.65 5.64
C ASN A 67 -13.94 -8.37 6.38
N CYS A 68 -13.33 -7.23 6.06
CA CYS A 68 -13.63 -5.97 6.76
C CYS A 68 -15.00 -5.40 6.39
N ALA A 69 -15.57 -5.79 5.24
CA ALA A 69 -16.84 -5.30 4.73
C ALA A 69 -16.97 -3.76 4.71
N LEU A 70 -15.84 -3.06 4.54
CA LEU A 70 -15.76 -1.62 4.36
C LEU A 70 -15.35 -1.29 2.91
N PRO A 71 -15.80 -0.15 2.36
CA PRO A 71 -15.20 0.43 1.16
C PRO A 71 -13.69 0.52 1.31
N CYS A 72 -12.94 0.09 0.30
CA CYS A 72 -11.48 -0.01 0.37
C CYS A 72 -10.79 0.99 -0.56
N VAL A 73 -9.65 1.51 -0.12
CA VAL A 73 -8.68 2.23 -0.96
C VAL A 73 -7.33 1.54 -0.84
N VAL A 74 -6.56 1.52 -1.92
CA VAL A 74 -5.21 0.96 -1.91
C VAL A 74 -4.20 2.09 -1.70
N SER A 75 -3.25 1.86 -0.80
CA SER A 75 -2.13 2.77 -0.56
C SER A 75 -0.81 2.00 -0.60
N ALA A 76 0.27 2.74 -0.74
CA ALA A 76 1.62 2.22 -0.62
C ALA A 76 2.53 3.28 0.00
N GLU A 77 3.48 2.82 0.81
CA GLU A 77 4.63 3.65 1.18
C GLU A 77 5.50 3.94 -0.06
N PRO A 78 6.43 4.91 0.01
CA PRO A 78 7.39 5.15 -1.06
C PRO A 78 8.19 3.90 -1.42
N ASP A 79 7.99 3.39 -2.64
CA ASP A 79 8.63 2.18 -3.14
C ASP A 79 8.88 2.29 -4.66
N SER A 80 9.79 1.45 -5.15
CA SER A 80 10.04 1.26 -6.59
C SER A 80 8.82 0.73 -7.32
N SER A 81 8.80 0.83 -8.65
CA SER A 81 7.72 0.28 -9.47
C SER A 81 7.54 -1.23 -9.29
N VAL A 82 8.58 -1.96 -8.87
CA VAL A 82 8.48 -3.38 -8.53
C VAL A 82 7.62 -3.58 -7.28
N GLY A 83 7.85 -2.78 -6.23
CA GLY A 83 7.06 -2.85 -4.99
C GLY A 83 5.62 -2.37 -5.16
N LEU A 84 5.41 -1.33 -5.97
CA LEU A 84 4.09 -0.77 -6.26
C LEU A 84 3.21 -1.67 -7.13
N ALA A 85 3.81 -2.59 -7.90
CA ALA A 85 3.08 -3.48 -8.79
C ALA A 85 2.01 -4.32 -8.06
N GLY A 86 2.29 -4.72 -6.81
CA GLY A 86 1.32 -5.42 -5.97
C GLY A 86 0.12 -4.55 -5.63
N GLY A 87 0.34 -3.31 -5.24
CA GLY A 87 -0.71 -2.32 -4.98
C GLY A 87 -1.57 -2.06 -6.21
N LEU A 88 -0.95 -1.88 -7.38
CA LEU A 88 -1.69 -1.67 -8.64
C LEU A 88 -2.54 -2.90 -9.01
N ALA A 89 -2.00 -4.11 -8.82
CA ALA A 89 -2.76 -5.34 -9.05
C ALA A 89 -3.93 -5.50 -8.08
N LEU A 90 -3.77 -5.14 -6.80
CA LEU A 90 -4.88 -5.11 -5.84
C LEU A 90 -5.95 -4.12 -6.27
N ALA A 91 -5.56 -2.90 -6.62
CA ALA A 91 -6.49 -1.84 -7.03
C ALA A 91 -7.32 -2.26 -8.26
N GLY A 92 -6.69 -2.91 -9.25
CA GLY A 92 -7.38 -3.44 -10.42
C GLY A 92 -8.23 -4.69 -10.18
N ALA A 93 -8.05 -5.37 -9.04
CA ALA A 93 -8.80 -6.58 -8.69
C ALA A 93 -9.99 -6.31 -7.75
N LEU A 94 -9.99 -5.18 -7.04
CA LEU A 94 -11.11 -4.77 -6.20
C LEU A 94 -12.33 -4.43 -7.07
N PRO A 95 -13.55 -4.79 -6.63
CA PRO A 95 -14.76 -4.54 -7.40
C PRO A 95 -15.09 -3.04 -7.51
N GLU A 96 -14.72 -2.27 -6.49
CA GLU A 96 -14.88 -0.82 -6.42
C GLU A 96 -13.74 -0.22 -5.59
N LEU A 97 -13.34 1.00 -5.93
CA LEU A 97 -12.35 1.78 -5.18
C LEU A 97 -13.05 2.95 -4.49
N ALA A 98 -12.92 3.05 -3.16
CA ALA A 98 -13.56 4.08 -2.33
C ALA A 98 -12.99 5.50 -2.52
N GLY A 99 -11.94 5.63 -3.33
CA GLY A 99 -11.21 6.84 -3.65
C GLY A 99 -10.01 6.57 -4.57
N ALA A 100 -9.29 7.62 -4.94
CA ALA A 100 -8.04 7.50 -5.68
C ALA A 100 -6.99 6.75 -4.83
N CYS A 101 -6.25 5.82 -5.45
CA CYS A 101 -5.24 5.04 -4.74
C CYS A 101 -3.95 5.84 -4.50
N GLY A 102 -3.34 5.64 -3.34
CA GLY A 102 -2.05 6.21 -2.94
C GLY A 102 -0.85 5.52 -3.58
N LEU A 103 -0.88 5.29 -4.90
CA LEU A 103 0.15 4.50 -5.62
C LEU A 103 1.12 5.35 -6.45
N GLY A 104 1.00 6.68 -6.43
CA GLY A 104 1.88 7.58 -7.17
C GLY A 104 3.25 7.82 -6.54
N THR A 105 3.70 6.95 -5.64
CA THR A 105 4.85 7.23 -4.77
C THR A 105 6.22 7.01 -5.44
N ALA A 106 6.29 6.29 -6.55
CA ALA A 106 7.54 6.19 -7.33
C ALA A 106 8.03 7.57 -7.82
N ALA A 107 7.11 8.53 -8.03
CA ALA A 107 7.44 9.88 -8.49
C ALA A 107 8.21 10.72 -7.46
N VAL A 108 8.22 10.33 -6.18
CA VAL A 108 8.98 11.03 -5.13
C VAL A 108 10.38 10.46 -4.92
N LEU A 109 10.72 9.35 -5.58
CA LEU A 109 12.05 8.75 -5.51
C LEU A 109 12.99 9.39 -6.53
N VAL A 110 14.30 9.36 -6.25
CA VAL A 110 15.34 9.88 -7.17
C VAL A 110 15.45 9.06 -8.46
N GLY A 111 14.95 7.83 -8.46
CA GLY A 111 14.89 6.95 -9.61
C GLY A 111 14.24 5.62 -9.26
N ASP A 112 14.27 4.70 -10.21
CA ASP A 112 13.50 3.45 -10.18
C ASP A 112 14.37 2.27 -10.63
N LEU A 113 13.90 1.04 -10.40
CA LEU A 113 14.64 -0.19 -10.69
C LEU A 113 14.24 -0.86 -12.01
N VAL A 114 13.29 -0.27 -12.74
CA VAL A 114 12.72 -0.80 -13.98
C VAL A 114 12.99 0.18 -15.11
N SER A 115 12.83 -0.25 -16.37
CA SER A 115 13.04 0.65 -17.49
C SER A 115 12.04 1.82 -17.46
N PRO A 116 12.38 3.03 -17.95
CA PRO A 116 11.50 4.20 -17.86
C PRO A 116 10.08 3.99 -18.44
N TRP A 117 9.96 3.14 -19.47
CA TRP A 117 8.69 2.77 -20.09
C TRP A 117 7.81 1.85 -19.24
N ARG A 118 8.37 1.26 -18.19
CA ARG A 118 7.72 0.34 -17.26
C ARG A 118 7.57 0.94 -15.86
N SER A 119 8.08 2.15 -15.63
CA SER A 119 7.91 2.86 -14.37
C SER A 119 6.44 3.24 -14.15
N LEU A 120 5.96 3.02 -12.94
CA LEU A 120 4.61 3.32 -12.49
C LEU A 120 4.51 4.79 -12.05
N ILE A 121 4.73 5.69 -13.00
CA ILE A 121 4.54 7.13 -12.81
C ILE A 121 3.14 7.50 -13.31
N PRO A 122 2.30 8.13 -12.47
CA PRO A 122 0.97 8.53 -12.89
C PRO A 122 1.01 9.56 -14.03
N VAL A 123 0.14 9.40 -15.01
CA VAL A 123 -0.14 10.39 -16.07
C VAL A 123 -1.61 10.74 -15.98
N ASP A 124 -1.93 12.04 -15.88
CA ASP A 124 -3.30 12.54 -15.68
C ASP A 124 -4.05 11.85 -14.53
N GLY A 125 -3.35 11.52 -13.45
CA GLY A 125 -3.91 10.86 -12.26
C GLY A 125 -4.15 9.35 -12.42
N HIS A 126 -3.70 8.74 -13.50
CA HIS A 126 -3.92 7.31 -13.78
C HIS A 126 -2.60 6.55 -13.89
N LEU A 127 -2.62 5.27 -13.48
CA LEU A 127 -1.51 4.34 -13.66
C LEU A 127 -1.85 3.29 -14.72
N PRO A 128 -0.87 2.85 -15.54
CA PRO A 128 -1.11 1.85 -16.56
C PRO A 128 -1.24 0.45 -15.95
N VAL A 129 -2.38 -0.21 -16.16
CA VAL A 129 -2.54 -1.62 -15.79
C VAL A 129 -1.91 -2.48 -16.88
N ALA A 130 -0.66 -2.89 -16.66
CA ALA A 130 0.04 -3.81 -17.54
C ALA A 130 -0.38 -5.27 -17.27
N PRO A 131 -0.42 -6.15 -18.28
CA PRO A 131 -0.79 -7.56 -18.10
C PRO A 131 0.19 -8.34 -17.23
N MET A 132 1.40 -7.80 -17.01
CA MET A 132 2.46 -8.40 -16.20
C MET A 132 3.16 -7.32 -15.38
N PRO A 133 3.63 -7.65 -14.16
CA PRO A 133 4.42 -6.73 -13.34
C PRO A 133 5.70 -6.29 -14.08
N PRO A 134 6.22 -5.08 -13.80
CA PRO A 134 7.47 -4.62 -14.36
C PRO A 134 8.63 -5.45 -13.79
N GLY A 135 9.52 -5.90 -14.68
CA GLY A 135 10.74 -6.60 -14.30
C GLY A 135 11.89 -5.60 -14.08
N PRO A 136 12.86 -5.93 -13.22
CA PRO A 136 13.99 -5.06 -12.98
C PRO A 136 14.84 -4.90 -14.25
N ASP A 137 15.33 -3.69 -14.48
CA ASP A 137 16.26 -3.36 -15.55
C ASP A 137 17.70 -3.44 -15.05
N ARG A 138 18.58 -4.03 -15.85
CA ARG A 138 19.97 -4.30 -15.44
C ARG A 138 20.75 -3.03 -15.15
N ASP A 139 20.59 -2.01 -15.98
CA ASP A 139 21.35 -0.77 -15.89
C ASP A 139 20.84 0.06 -14.71
N GLN A 140 19.51 0.07 -14.51
CA GLN A 140 18.90 0.70 -13.32
C GLN A 140 19.32 0.01 -12.02
N LEU A 141 19.33 -1.33 -11.99
CA LEU A 141 19.84 -2.07 -10.84
C LEU A 141 21.30 -1.72 -10.54
N ALA A 142 22.16 -1.60 -11.55
CA ALA A 142 23.56 -1.23 -11.36
C ALA A 142 23.73 0.22 -10.88
N ALA A 143 22.86 1.13 -11.32
CA ALA A 143 22.86 2.54 -10.93
C ALA A 143 22.44 2.73 -9.46
N PHE A 144 21.41 2.02 -9.00
CA PHE A 144 20.85 2.13 -7.65
C PHE A 144 21.30 1.04 -6.68
N ALA A 145 22.27 0.21 -7.07
CA ALA A 145 22.80 -0.84 -6.22
C ALA A 145 23.38 -0.28 -4.92
N VAL A 146 23.02 -0.90 -3.80
CA VAL A 146 23.73 -0.72 -2.53
C VAL A 146 25.09 -1.40 -2.66
N ARG A 147 26.17 -0.61 -2.66
CA ARG A 147 27.57 -1.10 -2.80
C ARG A 147 28.27 -1.38 -1.47
N ASP A 148 27.59 -1.11 -0.37
CA ASP A 148 28.06 -1.36 0.99
C ASP A 148 27.72 -2.81 1.38
N ASP A 149 28.74 -3.67 1.41
CA ASP A 149 28.59 -5.10 1.70
C ASP A 149 28.03 -5.37 3.11
N GLU A 150 28.35 -4.53 4.09
CA GLU A 150 27.80 -4.65 5.45
C GLU A 150 26.29 -4.40 5.41
N ARG A 151 25.87 -3.34 4.71
CA ARG A 151 24.44 -3.03 4.55
C ARG A 151 23.70 -4.11 3.78
N VAL A 152 24.29 -4.65 2.72
CA VAL A 152 23.71 -5.79 1.97
C VAL A 152 23.60 -7.02 2.88
N GLY A 153 24.62 -7.28 3.69
CA GLY A 153 24.62 -8.34 4.71
C GLY A 153 23.45 -8.21 5.68
N ARG A 154 23.26 -7.02 6.26
CA ARG A 154 22.14 -6.73 7.18
C ARG A 154 20.77 -6.95 6.55
N TRP A 155 20.56 -6.53 5.30
CA TRP A 155 19.30 -6.78 4.59
C TRP A 155 19.06 -8.27 4.35
N ARG A 156 20.09 -9.03 3.97
CA ARG A 156 19.99 -10.48 3.78
C ARG A 156 19.69 -11.23 5.06
N GLU A 157 20.26 -10.79 6.18
CA GLU A 157 19.96 -11.34 7.50
C GLU A 157 18.51 -11.07 7.89
N ARG A 158 18.04 -9.82 7.75
CA ARG A 158 16.65 -9.44 8.05
C ARG A 158 15.61 -10.17 7.21
N LEU A 159 15.94 -10.55 5.98
CA LEU A 159 15.04 -11.36 5.13
C LEU A 159 14.94 -12.83 5.58
N ARG A 160 15.89 -13.33 6.39
CA ARG A 160 15.93 -14.72 6.87
C ARG A 160 15.34 -14.88 8.27
N SER A 161 15.23 -13.80 9.04
CA SER A 161 14.58 -13.77 10.37
C SER A 161 13.08 -13.75 10.26
#